data_AF-A0AAW0F4C0-F1
#
_entry.id   AF-A0AAW0F4C0-F1
#
_cell.length_a   1.000
_cell.length_b   1.000
_cell.length_c   1.000
_cell.angle_alpha   90.00
_cell.angle_beta   90.00
_cell.angle_gamma   90.00
#
_symmetry.space_group_name_H-M   'P 1'
#
loop_
_entity.id
_entity.type
_entity.pdbx_description
1 polymer ?
#
loop_
_entity_poly.entity_id
_entity_poly.type
_entity_poly.pdbx_seq_one_letter_code
_entity_poly.pdbx_strand_id
1 'polypeptide(L)'
;MVSESGRTSDRGPAAAAAAALQSTSTTARLPYRRPLRIFIPTVMLFVLMNYLAFNTEVDESGTTLVLPEYVREPAMQRYRQRSEAATTSSAAASLRPLPFHAALFFEETVMGTLFQVGRVVFRSHTGIQIACVIAWFAHFFELGVCFRICWSCNASLPVTLRYLFCVAVGGITQLSPLLKARDAWVTEVRASAAGAAAETAAAPKAKKTQ
;
A
#
# COMPACT_ATOMS: atom_id res chain seq x y z
N MET A 1 34.85 46.91 41.96
CA MET A 1 34.32 47.10 40.60
C MET A 1 34.97 46.08 39.69
N VAL A 2 34.27 44.97 39.41
CA VAL A 2 34.73 43.91 38.50
C VAL A 2 34.06 44.18 37.16
N SER A 3 34.86 44.49 36.13
CA SER A 3 34.36 44.59 34.75
C SER A 3 34.16 43.19 34.19
N GLU A 4 32.92 42.84 33.87
CA GLU A 4 32.57 41.62 33.13
C GLU A 4 33.17 41.68 31.71
N SER A 5 34.16 40.82 31.50
CA SER A 5 34.76 40.52 30.21
C SER A 5 33.78 39.70 29.36
N GLY A 6 33.69 40.08 28.08
CA GLY A 6 32.77 39.52 27.12
C GLY A 6 32.87 38.01 26.93
N ARG A 7 31.70 37.38 26.84
CA ARG A 7 31.51 36.09 26.19
C ARG A 7 30.61 36.31 24.98
N THR A 8 31.18 36.87 23.91
CA THR A 8 30.59 36.70 22.58
C THR A 8 30.71 35.22 22.25
N SER A 9 29.56 34.55 22.29
CA SER A 9 29.36 33.16 21.93
C SER A 9 29.93 32.89 20.53
N ASP A 10 31.12 32.28 20.46
CA ASP A 10 31.66 31.57 19.30
C ASP A 10 30.76 30.37 18.99
N ARG A 11 29.58 30.64 18.44
CA ARG A 11 28.84 29.63 17.68
C ARG A 11 29.54 29.55 16.34
N GLY A 12 30.56 28.71 16.28
CA GLY A 12 31.33 28.47 15.06
C GLY A 12 30.45 28.08 13.87
N PRO A 13 31.00 28.08 12.65
CA PRO A 13 30.28 27.80 11.40
C PRO A 13 29.49 26.49 11.41
N ALA A 14 29.87 25.51 12.24
CA ALA A 14 29.13 24.28 12.45
C ALA A 14 27.76 24.48 13.14
N ALA A 15 27.65 25.42 14.09
CA ALA A 15 26.40 25.74 14.77
C ALA A 15 25.47 26.59 13.88
N ALA A 16 26.03 27.46 13.04
CA ALA A 16 25.30 28.18 12.02
C ALA A 16 24.80 27.23 10.90
N ALA A 17 25.62 26.27 10.47
CA ALA A 17 25.22 25.22 9.54
C ALA A 17 24.13 24.31 10.12
N ALA A 18 24.24 23.92 11.41
CA ALA A 18 23.21 23.16 12.10
C ALA A 18 21.89 23.94 12.27
N ALA A 19 21.98 25.25 12.55
CA ALA A 19 20.81 26.13 12.63
C ALA A 19 20.16 26.37 11.25
N ALA A 20 20.96 26.49 10.18
CA ALA A 20 20.47 26.61 8.79
C ALA A 20 19.85 25.30 8.28
N LEU A 21 20.39 24.14 8.68
CA LEU A 21 19.79 22.82 8.48
C LEU A 21 18.46 22.69 9.25
N GLN A 22 18.38 23.21 10.48
CA GLN A 22 17.14 23.24 11.25
C GLN A 22 16.09 24.20 10.64
N SER A 23 16.49 25.37 10.13
CA SER A 23 15.56 26.34 9.53
C SER A 23 15.08 25.94 8.14
N THR A 24 15.85 25.16 7.39
CA THR A 24 15.39 24.55 6.13
C THR A 24 14.53 23.29 6.36
N SER A 25 14.77 22.58 7.48
CA SER A 25 13.96 21.41 7.86
C SER A 25 12.50 21.72 8.19
N THR A 26 12.19 22.96 8.61
CA THR A 26 10.81 23.37 8.93
C THR A 26 9.96 23.65 7.69
N THR A 27 10.55 23.82 6.50
CA THR A 27 9.80 24.19 5.28
C THR A 27 9.77 23.10 4.19
N ALA A 28 10.73 22.17 4.18
CA ALA A 28 10.82 21.13 3.16
C ALA A 28 9.92 19.93 3.48
N ARG A 29 8.59 20.06 3.28
CA ARG A 29 7.66 18.91 3.31
C ARG A 29 7.87 18.05 2.06
N LEU A 30 7.89 16.72 2.20
CA LEU A 30 7.93 15.82 1.04
C LEU A 30 6.82 16.16 0.03
N PRO A 31 7.13 16.25 -1.28
CA PRO A 31 6.11 16.43 -2.30
C PRO A 31 5.26 15.17 -2.42
N TYR A 32 4.10 15.18 -1.74
CA TYR A 32 3.19 14.05 -1.69
C TYR A 32 2.44 13.88 -3.01
N ARG A 33 2.53 12.67 -3.59
CA ARG A 33 1.78 12.28 -4.80
C ARG A 33 0.60 11.40 -4.44
N ARG A 34 -0.55 11.62 -5.11
CA ARG A 34 -1.74 10.75 -4.99
C ARG A 34 -1.40 9.33 -5.47
N PRO A 35 -2.00 8.28 -4.87
CA PRO A 35 -1.82 6.91 -5.34
C PRO A 35 -2.28 6.77 -6.81
N LEU A 36 -1.50 6.03 -7.60
CA LEU A 36 -1.73 5.82 -9.04
C LEU A 36 -3.00 5.00 -9.29
N ARG A 37 -3.74 5.26 -10.37
CA ARG A 37 -4.96 4.49 -10.76
C ARG A 37 -4.69 2.99 -10.96
N ILE A 38 -3.45 2.61 -11.29
CA ILE A 38 -2.98 1.22 -11.44
C ILE A 38 -3.06 0.43 -10.12
N PHE A 39 -3.25 1.11 -8.99
CA PHE A 39 -3.40 0.51 -7.67
C PHE A 39 -4.68 -0.32 -7.50
N ILE A 40 -5.81 0.13 -8.07
CA ILE A 40 -7.13 -0.45 -7.79
C ILE A 40 -7.19 -1.95 -8.15
N PRO A 41 -6.70 -2.40 -9.33
CA PRO A 41 -6.67 -3.83 -9.65
C PRO A 41 -5.83 -4.66 -8.68
N THR A 42 -4.69 -4.15 -8.22
CA THR A 42 -3.81 -4.86 -7.27
C THR A 42 -4.50 -5.02 -5.92
N VAL A 43 -5.15 -3.96 -5.42
CA VAL A 43 -5.94 -4.00 -4.19
C VAL A 43 -7.08 -5.01 -4.32
N MET A 44 -7.84 -4.94 -5.41
CA MET A 44 -8.95 -5.85 -5.64
C MET A 44 -8.45 -7.30 -5.64
N LEU A 45 -7.38 -7.59 -6.39
CA LEU A 45 -6.80 -8.92 -6.42
C LEU A 45 -6.31 -9.38 -5.04
N PHE A 46 -5.64 -8.50 -4.28
CA PHE A 46 -5.19 -8.82 -2.93
C PHE A 46 -6.34 -9.15 -1.99
N VAL A 47 -7.42 -8.35 -2.01
CA VAL A 47 -8.63 -8.59 -1.20
C VAL A 47 -9.30 -9.91 -1.60
N LEU A 48 -9.44 -10.15 -2.91
CA LEU A 48 -10.05 -11.39 -3.41
C LEU A 48 -9.21 -12.63 -3.06
N MET A 49 -7.89 -12.53 -3.13
CA MET A 49 -6.99 -13.62 -2.72
C MET A 49 -7.03 -13.88 -1.21
N ASN A 50 -7.17 -12.83 -0.40
CA ASN A 50 -7.36 -12.98 1.05
C ASN A 50 -8.68 -13.66 1.38
N TYR A 51 -9.76 -13.24 0.73
CA TYR A 51 -11.06 -13.87 0.85
C TYR A 51 -10.98 -15.36 0.47
N LEU A 52 -10.35 -15.67 -0.66
CA LEU A 52 -10.16 -17.05 -1.11
C LEU A 52 -9.27 -17.89 -0.18
N ALA A 53 -8.26 -17.28 0.44
CA ALA A 53 -7.36 -18.00 1.34
C ALA A 53 -8.03 -18.35 2.67
N PHE A 54 -8.81 -17.44 3.24
CA PHE A 54 -9.23 -17.52 4.65
C PHE A 54 -10.75 -17.57 4.86
N ASN A 55 -11.55 -17.21 3.86
CA ASN A 55 -13.01 -17.08 3.99
C ASN A 55 -13.79 -17.97 3.02
N THR A 56 -13.11 -18.91 2.36
CA THR A 56 -13.76 -19.94 1.55
C THR A 56 -13.38 -21.33 2.04
N GLU A 57 -14.34 -22.25 1.93
CA GLU A 57 -14.13 -23.66 2.23
C GLU A 57 -13.96 -24.45 0.94
N VAL A 58 -13.18 -25.51 1.01
CA VAL A 58 -12.98 -26.46 -0.09
C VAL A 58 -13.60 -27.79 0.26
N ASP A 59 -14.04 -28.53 -0.75
CA ASP A 59 -14.56 -29.87 -0.57
C ASP A 59 -13.48 -30.85 -0.08
N GLU A 60 -13.89 -32.07 0.28
CA GLU A 60 -12.96 -33.12 0.73
C GLU A 60 -11.87 -33.45 -0.30
N SER A 61 -12.18 -33.26 -1.59
CA SER A 61 -11.22 -33.46 -2.68
C SER A 61 -10.21 -32.30 -2.81
N GLY A 62 -10.48 -31.15 -2.18
CA GLY A 62 -9.70 -29.92 -2.30
C GLY A 62 -9.72 -29.32 -3.72
N THR A 63 -10.71 -29.69 -4.53
CA THR A 63 -10.76 -29.33 -5.96
C THR A 63 -11.85 -28.33 -6.31
N THR A 64 -12.87 -28.23 -5.47
CA THR A 64 -13.99 -27.32 -5.66
C THR A 64 -14.22 -26.48 -4.40
N LEU A 65 -14.76 -25.27 -4.60
CA LEU A 65 -15.19 -24.43 -3.49
C LEU A 65 -16.56 -24.89 -3.01
N VAL A 66 -16.72 -24.98 -1.70
CA VAL A 66 -18.03 -25.15 -1.07
C VAL A 66 -18.73 -23.80 -1.06
N LEU A 67 -19.95 -23.75 -1.60
CA LEU A 67 -20.77 -22.55 -1.63
C LEU A 67 -21.19 -22.16 -0.19
N PRO A 68 -21.01 -20.88 0.21
CA PRO A 68 -21.48 -20.40 1.50
C PRO A 68 -23.00 -20.54 1.69
N GLU A 69 -23.43 -20.67 2.94
CA GLU A 69 -24.84 -20.91 3.29
C GLU A 69 -25.79 -19.82 2.73
N TYR A 70 -25.36 -18.56 2.73
CA TYR A 70 -26.20 -17.44 2.27
C TYR A 70 -26.48 -17.43 0.76
N VAL A 71 -25.73 -18.19 -0.05
CA VAL A 71 -25.99 -18.36 -1.50
C VAL A 71 -26.58 -19.72 -1.84
N ARG A 72 -26.72 -20.61 -0.86
CA ARG A 72 -27.15 -22.00 -1.06
C ARG A 72 -28.55 -22.12 -1.63
N GLU A 73 -29.51 -21.37 -1.07
CA GLU A 73 -30.89 -21.35 -1.56
C GLU A 73 -30.98 -20.85 -3.02
N PRO A 74 -30.42 -19.67 -3.38
CA PRO A 74 -30.33 -19.24 -4.78
C PRO A 74 -29.65 -20.26 -5.70
N ALA A 75 -28.59 -20.93 -5.23
CA ALA A 75 -27.89 -21.95 -6.00
C ALA A 75 -28.76 -23.18 -6.26
N MET A 76 -29.44 -23.69 -5.23
CA MET A 76 -30.36 -24.83 -5.33
C MET A 76 -31.55 -24.51 -6.24
N GLN A 77 -32.10 -23.30 -6.15
CA GLN A 77 -33.18 -22.86 -7.04
C GLN A 77 -32.72 -22.85 -8.50
N ARG A 78 -31.54 -22.30 -8.79
CA ARG A 78 -30.94 -22.32 -10.13
C ARG A 78 -30.69 -23.75 -10.62
N TYR A 79 -30.21 -24.64 -9.75
CA TYR A 79 -30.00 -26.06 -10.08
C TYR A 79 -31.31 -26.76 -10.43
N ARG A 80 -32.35 -26.62 -9.59
CA ARG A 80 -33.68 -27.20 -9.83
C ARG A 80 -34.28 -26.73 -11.15
N GLN A 81 -34.22 -25.43 -11.44
CA GLN A 81 -34.72 -24.88 -12.69
C GLN A 81 -33.96 -25.43 -13.91
N ARG A 82 -32.63 -25.60 -13.81
CA ARG A 82 -31.84 -26.23 -14.87
C ARG A 82 -32.17 -27.71 -15.04
N SER A 83 -32.38 -28.44 -13.96
CA SER A 83 -32.76 -29.86 -14.04
C SER A 83 -34.13 -30.05 -14.66
N GLU A 84 -35.12 -29.22 -14.28
CA GLU A 84 -36.47 -29.24 -14.85
C GLU A 84 -36.47 -28.87 -16.34
N ALA A 85 -35.64 -27.90 -16.74
CA ALA A 85 -35.46 -27.53 -18.14
C ALA A 85 -34.75 -28.62 -18.96
N ALA A 86 -33.87 -29.41 -18.35
CA ALA A 86 -33.20 -30.53 -19.01
C ALA A 86 -34.14 -31.73 -19.23
N THR A 87 -35.05 -31.99 -18.29
CA THR A 87 -36.04 -33.08 -18.40
C THR A 87 -37.23 -32.73 -19.28
N THR A 88 -37.63 -31.46 -19.30
CA THR A 88 -38.72 -30.96 -20.12
C THR A 88 -38.11 -30.49 -21.42
N SER A 89 -38.08 -31.31 -22.47
CA SER A 89 -37.50 -31.04 -23.81
C SER A 89 -38.17 -29.88 -24.59
N SER A 90 -38.73 -28.91 -23.87
CA SER A 90 -39.36 -27.71 -24.33
C SER A 90 -38.32 -26.59 -24.38
N ALA A 91 -38.05 -26.08 -25.59
CA ALA A 91 -37.22 -24.89 -25.79
C ALA A 91 -37.73 -23.67 -24.98
N ALA A 92 -39.01 -23.65 -24.59
CA ALA A 92 -39.60 -22.60 -23.76
C ALA A 92 -39.16 -22.65 -22.28
N ALA A 93 -38.77 -23.83 -21.76
CA ALA A 93 -38.22 -23.96 -20.41
C ALA A 93 -36.79 -23.39 -20.33
N SER A 94 -36.01 -23.50 -21.41
CA SER A 94 -34.66 -22.95 -21.55
C SER A 94 -34.61 -21.41 -21.63
N LEU A 95 -35.73 -20.75 -21.88
CA LEU A 95 -35.80 -19.30 -22.13
C LEU A 95 -36.27 -18.48 -20.92
N ARG A 96 -36.55 -19.12 -19.77
CA ARG A 96 -36.94 -18.36 -18.57
C ARG A 96 -35.73 -17.57 -18.03
N PRO A 97 -35.79 -16.23 -17.99
CA PRO A 97 -34.70 -15.43 -17.46
C PRO A 97 -34.59 -15.68 -15.95
N LEU A 98 -33.50 -16.31 -15.54
CA LEU A 98 -33.13 -16.44 -14.13
C LEU A 98 -32.81 -15.05 -13.56
N PRO A 99 -33.34 -14.68 -12.39
CA PRO A 99 -32.94 -13.45 -11.74
C PRO A 99 -31.42 -13.46 -11.48
N PHE A 100 -30.77 -12.31 -11.74
CA PHE A 100 -29.34 -12.17 -11.47
C PHE A 100 -29.12 -11.98 -9.97
N HIS A 101 -28.48 -12.98 -9.35
CA HIS A 101 -28.06 -12.91 -7.96
C HIS A 101 -26.56 -12.57 -7.90
N ALA A 102 -26.24 -11.31 -7.55
CA ALA A 102 -24.86 -10.82 -7.52
C ALA A 102 -23.95 -11.61 -6.57
N ALA A 103 -24.46 -11.95 -5.38
CA ALA A 103 -23.72 -12.75 -4.40
C ALA A 103 -23.41 -14.16 -4.93
N LEU A 104 -24.41 -14.82 -5.53
CA LEU A 104 -24.21 -16.14 -6.15
C LEU A 104 -23.22 -16.07 -7.31
N PHE A 105 -23.31 -15.04 -8.16
CA PHE A 105 -22.34 -14.83 -9.24
C PHE A 105 -20.92 -14.63 -8.70
N PHE A 106 -20.77 -13.85 -7.62
CA PHE A 106 -19.48 -13.62 -6.98
C PHE A 106 -18.87 -14.92 -6.43
N GLU A 107 -19.61 -15.70 -5.62
CA GLU A 107 -19.12 -16.95 -5.05
C GLU A 107 -18.88 -18.03 -6.12
N GLU A 108 -19.87 -18.27 -6.98
CA GLU A 108 -19.83 -19.38 -7.93
C GLU A 108 -18.87 -19.10 -9.09
N THR A 109 -18.93 -17.89 -9.66
CA THR A 109 -18.18 -17.56 -10.88
C THR A 109 -16.86 -16.88 -10.57
N VAL A 110 -16.85 -15.81 -9.78
CA VAL A 110 -15.63 -15.02 -9.54
C VAL A 110 -14.67 -15.80 -8.64
N MET A 111 -15.12 -16.27 -7.47
CA MET A 111 -14.29 -17.04 -6.55
C MET A 111 -13.95 -18.42 -7.12
N GLY A 112 -14.91 -19.08 -7.76
CA GLY A 112 -14.66 -20.35 -8.47
C GLY A 112 -13.56 -20.23 -9.52
N THR A 113 -13.61 -19.22 -10.38
CA THR A 113 -12.57 -18.99 -11.41
C THR A 113 -11.23 -18.64 -10.77
N LEU A 114 -11.23 -17.73 -9.79
CA LEU A 114 -10.00 -17.34 -9.08
C LEU A 114 -9.36 -18.53 -8.38
N PHE A 115 -10.16 -19.42 -7.79
CA PHE A 115 -9.69 -20.64 -7.17
C PHE A 115 -9.06 -21.60 -8.17
N GLN A 116 -9.67 -21.82 -9.34
CA GLN A 116 -9.07 -22.69 -10.35
C GLN A 116 -7.74 -22.13 -10.88
N VAL A 117 -7.68 -20.81 -11.15
CA VAL A 117 -6.43 -20.15 -11.51
C VAL A 117 -5.40 -20.27 -10.39
N GLY A 118 -5.81 -20.03 -9.15
CA GLY A 118 -4.97 -20.18 -7.97
C GLY A 118 -4.44 -21.62 -7.82
N ARG A 119 -5.27 -22.63 -8.03
CA ARG A 119 -4.86 -24.04 -7.99
C ARG A 119 -3.89 -24.39 -9.10
N VAL A 120 -4.05 -23.84 -10.31
CA VAL A 120 -3.06 -24.06 -11.39
C VAL A 120 -1.69 -23.50 -10.99
N VAL A 121 -1.65 -22.34 -10.35
CA VAL A 121 -0.40 -21.67 -9.96
C VAL A 121 0.22 -22.26 -8.69
N PHE A 122 -0.58 -22.46 -7.64
CA PHE A 122 -0.15 -22.84 -6.29
C PHE A 122 -0.40 -24.31 -5.95
N ARG A 123 -0.94 -25.09 -6.88
CA ARG A 123 -1.26 -26.54 -6.81
C ARG A 123 -2.36 -26.94 -5.83
N SER A 124 -2.55 -26.22 -4.73
CA SER A 124 -3.55 -26.54 -3.70
C SER A 124 -4.08 -25.28 -3.00
N HIS A 125 -5.20 -25.44 -2.27
CA HIS A 125 -5.74 -24.38 -1.40
C HIS A 125 -4.76 -23.97 -0.31
N THR A 126 -4.07 -24.94 0.32
CA THR A 126 -2.99 -24.67 1.27
C THR A 126 -1.85 -23.87 0.62
N GLY A 127 -1.51 -24.16 -0.64
CA GLY A 127 -0.53 -23.38 -1.39
C GLY A 127 -0.94 -21.91 -1.55
N ILE A 128 -2.22 -21.67 -1.85
CA ILE A 128 -2.81 -20.31 -1.91
C ILE A 128 -2.70 -19.62 -0.55
N GLN A 129 -3.05 -20.31 0.54
CA GLN A 129 -2.95 -19.78 1.91
C GLN A 129 -1.51 -19.39 2.28
N ILE A 130 -0.54 -20.28 2.02
CA ILE A 130 0.88 -20.02 2.29
C ILE A 130 1.35 -18.80 1.49
N ALA A 131 1.02 -18.73 0.20
CA ALA A 131 1.36 -17.59 -0.64
C ALA A 131 0.76 -16.28 -0.10
N CYS A 132 -0.48 -16.33 0.39
CA CYS A 132 -1.16 -15.19 1.01
C CYS A 132 -0.48 -14.75 2.31
N VAL A 133 -0.08 -15.70 3.17
CA VAL A 133 0.68 -15.43 4.40
C VAL A 133 2.04 -14.81 4.10
N ILE A 134 2.78 -15.34 3.12
CA ILE A 134 4.05 -14.76 2.66
C ILE A 134 3.85 -13.34 2.14
N ALA A 135 2.78 -13.10 1.37
CA ALA A 135 2.45 -11.76 0.89
C ALA A 135 2.18 -10.79 2.04
N TRP A 136 1.51 -11.22 3.12
CA TRP A 136 1.34 -10.42 4.32
C TRP A 136 2.66 -10.08 5.02
N PHE A 137 3.59 -11.03 5.13
CA PHE A 137 4.92 -10.76 5.68
C PHE A 137 5.66 -9.69 4.87
N ALA A 138 5.59 -9.76 3.53
CA ALA A 138 6.14 -8.72 2.67
C ALA A 138 5.47 -7.35 2.93
N HIS A 139 4.15 -7.31 3.05
CA HIS A 139 3.43 -6.08 3.38
C HIS A 139 3.82 -5.50 4.75
N PHE A 140 3.99 -6.33 5.79
CA PHE A 140 4.45 -5.87 7.10
C PHE A 140 5.86 -5.27 7.04
N PHE A 141 6.75 -5.89 6.27
CA PHE A 141 8.09 -5.33 6.05
C PHE A 141 8.00 -3.94 5.38
N GLU A 142 7.19 -3.82 4.32
CA GLU A 142 7.01 -2.55 3.61
C GLU A 142 6.36 -1.48 4.47
N LEU A 143 5.41 -1.84 5.33
CA LEU A 143 4.82 -0.95 6.32
C LEU A 143 5.89 -0.42 7.28
N GLY A 144 6.80 -1.27 7.74
CA GLY A 144 7.94 -0.87 8.56
C GLY A 144 8.84 0.14 7.84
N VAL A 145 9.17 -0.10 6.57
CA VAL A 145 9.96 0.83 5.75
C VAL A 145 9.21 2.15 5.54
N CYS A 146 7.93 2.10 5.21
CA CYS A 146 7.08 3.28 5.03
C CYS A 146 7.02 4.12 6.31
N PHE A 147 6.76 3.48 7.45
CA PHE A 147 6.73 4.13 8.76
C PHE A 147 8.07 4.83 9.06
N ARG A 148 9.19 4.12 8.85
CA ARG A 148 10.53 4.68 9.06
C ARG A 148 10.77 5.91 8.19
N ILE A 149 10.38 5.88 6.91
CA ILE A 149 10.53 7.03 6.01
C ILE A 149 9.69 8.21 6.50
N CYS A 150 8.40 8.01 6.75
CA CYS A 150 7.49 9.04 7.25
C CYS A 150 8.02 9.66 8.55
N TRP A 151 8.50 8.83 9.48
CA TRP A 151 9.11 9.28 10.72
C TRP A 151 10.38 10.10 10.49
N SER A 152 11.31 9.60 9.68
CA SER A 152 12.59 10.26 9.39
C SER A 152 12.42 11.63 8.70
N CYS A 153 11.32 11.80 7.97
CA CYS A 153 11.02 13.03 7.26
C CYS A 153 10.01 13.92 8.00
N ASN A 154 9.70 13.60 9.26
CA ASN A 154 8.77 14.36 10.10
C ASN A 154 7.40 14.60 9.43
N ALA A 155 6.87 13.57 8.77
CA ALA A 155 5.57 13.62 8.13
C ALA A 155 4.46 13.81 9.17
N SER A 156 3.41 14.57 8.82
CA SER A 156 2.26 14.71 9.71
C SER A 156 1.53 13.38 9.87
N LEU A 157 0.91 13.16 11.03
CA LEU A 157 0.14 11.95 11.35
C LEU A 157 -0.88 11.54 10.25
N PRO A 158 -1.74 12.44 9.73
CA PRO A 158 -2.72 12.04 8.70
C PRO A 158 -2.06 11.58 7.41
N VAL A 159 -0.88 12.11 7.08
CA VAL A 159 -0.13 11.69 5.89
C VAL A 159 0.50 10.33 6.13
N THR A 160 1.13 10.13 7.28
CA THR A 160 1.68 8.82 7.68
C THR A 160 0.61 7.73 7.64
N LEU A 161 -0.57 7.97 8.22
CA LEU A 161 -1.69 7.03 8.20
C LEU A 161 -2.16 6.70 6.78
N ARG A 162 -2.26 7.70 5.90
CA ARG A 162 -2.64 7.49 4.50
C ARG A 162 -1.63 6.60 3.77
N TYR A 163 -0.33 6.84 3.94
CA TYR A 163 0.69 6.02 3.29
C TYR A 163 0.75 4.60 3.86
N LEU A 164 0.64 4.45 5.18
CA LEU A 164 0.53 3.13 5.80
C LEU A 164 -0.69 2.38 5.26
N PHE A 165 -1.85 3.03 5.15
CA PHE A 165 -3.02 2.41 4.53
C PHE A 165 -2.77 2.01 3.07
N CYS A 166 -2.22 2.91 2.26
CA CYS A 166 -1.91 2.59 0.85
C CYS A 166 -0.93 1.42 0.73
N VAL A 167 0.11 1.37 1.55
CA VAL A 167 1.09 0.27 1.56
C VAL A 167 0.47 -1.03 2.08
N ALA A 168 -0.37 -0.97 3.12
CA ALA A 168 -1.07 -2.14 3.64
C ALA A 168 -1.97 -2.81 2.59
N VAL A 169 -2.55 -2.03 1.67
CA VAL A 169 -3.56 -2.51 0.73
C VAL A 169 -2.98 -2.84 -0.65
N GLY A 170 -1.88 -2.21 -1.10
CA GLY A 170 -1.30 -2.49 -2.43
C GLY A 170 0.22 -2.62 -2.50
N GLY A 171 0.88 -2.77 -1.36
CA GLY A 171 2.28 -3.20 -1.25
C GLY A 171 3.30 -2.35 -2.03
N ILE A 172 4.30 -3.03 -2.62
CA ILE A 172 5.50 -2.44 -3.27
C ILE A 172 5.17 -1.33 -4.26
N THR A 173 4.01 -1.44 -4.94
CA THR A 173 3.55 -0.44 -5.91
C THR A 173 3.43 0.96 -5.30
N GLN A 174 3.23 1.06 -3.98
CA GLN A 174 3.14 2.31 -3.22
C GLN A 174 4.46 2.71 -2.55
N LEU A 175 5.37 1.75 -2.30
CA LEU A 175 6.66 2.05 -1.68
C LEU A 175 7.62 2.75 -2.66
N SER A 176 7.62 2.37 -3.94
CA SER A 176 8.52 2.95 -4.96
C SER A 176 8.35 4.47 -5.14
N PRO A 177 7.12 5.03 -5.28
CA PRO A 177 6.91 6.48 -5.29
C PRO A 177 7.39 7.18 -4.01
N LEU A 178 7.21 6.57 -2.84
CA LEU A 178 7.64 7.13 -1.56
C LEU A 178 9.17 7.18 -1.46
N LEU A 179 9.86 6.11 -1.90
CA LEU A 179 11.32 6.07 -2.00
C LEU A 179 11.84 7.15 -2.94
N LYS A 180 11.23 7.31 -4.13
CA LYS A 180 11.59 8.38 -5.08
C LYS A 180 11.39 9.78 -4.49
N ALA A 181 10.29 9.99 -3.76
CA ALA A 181 10.02 11.28 -3.12
C ALA A 181 11.01 11.56 -1.98
N ARG A 182 11.39 10.55 -1.21
CA ARG A 182 12.46 10.64 -0.21
C ARG A 182 13.81 10.99 -0.86
N ASP A 183 14.18 10.29 -1.93
CA ASP A 183 15.48 10.49 -2.58
C ASP A 183 15.58 11.89 -3.20
N ALA A 184 14.50 12.39 -3.78
CA ALA A 184 14.39 13.77 -4.24
C ALA A 184 14.57 14.76 -3.08
N TRP A 185 13.87 14.55 -1.96
CA TRP A 185 13.98 15.39 -0.77
C TRP A 185 15.40 15.39 -0.18
N VAL A 186 16.04 14.22 -0.05
CA VAL A 186 17.42 14.12 0.44
C VAL A 186 18.38 14.87 -0.48
N THR A 187 18.14 14.83 -1.79
CA THR A 187 18.95 15.56 -2.78
C THR A 187 18.78 17.07 -2.64
N GLU A 188 17.53 17.56 -2.49
CA GLU A 188 17.22 18.98 -2.27
C GLU A 188 17.81 19.51 -0.97
N VAL A 189 17.72 18.75 0.13
CA VAL A 189 18.29 19.12 1.44
C VAL A 189 19.82 19.19 1.35
N ARG A 190 20.46 18.23 0.69
CA ARG A 190 21.92 18.24 0.47
C ARG A 190 22.36 19.41 -0.39
N ALA A 191 21.63 19.73 -1.46
CA ALA A 191 21.91 20.87 -2.33
C ALA A 191 21.78 22.20 -1.57
N SER A 192 20.72 22.34 -0.78
CA SER A 192 20.47 23.53 0.05
C SER A 192 21.57 23.72 1.11
N ALA A 193 21.99 22.64 1.77
CA ALA A 193 23.08 22.67 2.74
C ALA A 193 24.44 23.03 2.10
N ALA A 194 24.72 22.54 0.89
CA ALA A 194 25.93 22.89 0.14
C ALA A 194 25.94 24.35 -0.31
N GLY A 195 24.80 24.89 -0.77
CA GLY A 195 24.66 26.30 -1.13
C GLY A 195 24.87 27.23 0.06
N ALA A 196 24.25 26.94 1.20
CA ALA A 196 24.42 27.73 2.43
C ALA A 196 25.89 27.71 2.92
N ALA A 197 26.58 26.57 2.83
CA ALA A 197 28.00 26.47 3.18
C ALA A 197 28.89 27.31 2.22
N ALA A 198 28.59 27.33 0.92
CA ALA A 198 29.32 28.12 -0.06
C ALA A 198 29.12 29.64 0.15
N GLU A 199 27.90 30.07 0.47
CA GLU A 199 27.58 31.47 0.74
C GLU A 199 28.26 31.97 2.04
N THR A 200 28.33 31.10 3.05
CA THR A 200 29.07 31.39 4.30
C THR A 200 30.58 31.48 4.07
N ALA A 201 31.13 30.66 3.16
CA ALA A 201 32.56 30.69 2.80
C ALA A 201 32.94 31.89 1.92
N ALA A 202 31.99 32.42 1.13
CA ALA A 202 32.19 33.58 0.27
C ALA A 202 32.01 34.93 0.98
N ALA A 203 31.54 34.95 2.23
CA ALA A 203 31.41 36.17 3.01
C ALA A 203 32.80 36.81 3.23
N PRO A 204 33.06 38.03 2.71
CA PRO A 204 34.37 38.64 2.80
C PRO A 204 34.71 38.88 4.27
N LYS A 205 35.88 38.38 4.70
CA LYS A 205 36.45 38.71 6.01
C LYS A 205 36.58 40.24 6.08
N ALA A 206 35.65 40.88 6.79
CA ALA A 206 35.69 42.30 7.05
C ALA A 206 37.05 42.62 7.69
N LYS A 207 37.90 43.28 6.91
CA LYS A 207 39.26 43.67 7.28
C LYS A 207 39.11 44.64 8.44
N LYS A 208 39.44 44.20 9.67
CA LYS A 208 39.62 45.10 10.81
C LYS A 208 40.83 45.96 10.51
N THR A 209 40.59 47.16 9.97
CA THR A 209 41.58 48.23 9.90
C THR A 209 41.76 48.73 11.33
N GLN A 210 42.94 48.48 11.89
CA GLN A 210 43.43 49.14 13.09
C GLN A 210 44.27 50.34 12.67
#